data_AF-A0A973L1G6-F1
#
_entry.id   AF-A0A973L1G6-F1
#
_cell.length_a   1.000
_cell.length_b   1.000
_cell.length_c   1.000
_cell.angle_alpha   90.00
_cell.angle_beta   90.00
_cell.angle_gamma   90.00
#
_symmetry.space_group_name_H-M   'P 1'
#
loop_
_entity.id
_entity.type
_entity.pdbx_description
1 polymer ?
#
loop_
_entity_poly.entity_id
_entity_poly.type
_entity_poly.pdbx_seq_one_letter_code
_entity_poly.pdbx_strand_id
1 'polypeptide(L)' 'DSAHLAFGHGIHYCLGASLARMEGEVAIGTVLRRLPQLALSVAPGELPWRPTGLRGPERLPVTFTPGTPLAAVPS' A
#
# COMPACT_ATOMS: atom_id res chain seq x y z
N ASP A 1 -10.22 14.99 7.37
CA ASP A 1 -9.31 15.25 6.24
C ASP A 1 -7.97 15.66 6.81
N SER A 2 -6.91 14.96 6.42
CA SER A 2 -5.54 15.31 6.81
C SER A 2 -5.07 16.45 5.92
N ALA A 3 -4.49 17.51 6.47
CA ALA A 3 -3.99 18.67 5.73
C ALA A 3 -2.72 18.31 4.92
N HIS A 4 -2.87 17.48 3.89
CA HIS A 4 -1.80 17.06 2.99
C HIS A 4 -2.17 17.30 1.52
N LEU A 5 -1.16 17.43 0.66
CA LEU A 5 -1.34 17.67 -0.78
C LEU A 5 -1.17 16.40 -1.63
N ALA A 6 -1.26 15.21 -1.04
CA ALA A 6 -1.06 13.94 -1.76
C ALA A 6 -2.01 13.74 -2.97
N PHE A 7 -3.19 14.35 -2.93
CA PHE A 7 -4.18 14.32 -4.03
C PHE A 7 -4.26 15.64 -4.81
N GLY A 8 -3.28 16.53 -4.66
CA GLY A 8 -3.33 17.86 -5.26
C GLY A 8 -4.39 18.78 -4.62
N HIS A 9 -4.70 19.87 -5.31
CA HIS A 9 -5.64 20.90 -4.85
C HIS A 9 -6.24 21.66 -6.05
N GLY A 10 -7.36 22.37 -5.82
CA GLY A 10 -8.02 23.20 -6.83
C GLY A 10 -8.60 22.40 -7.99
N ILE A 11 -8.58 22.97 -9.20
CA ILE A 11 -9.15 22.35 -10.42
C ILE A 11 -8.43 21.06 -10.84
N HIS A 12 -7.24 20.81 -10.31
CA HIS A 12 -6.43 19.61 -10.54
C HIS A 12 -6.46 18.65 -9.34
N TYR A 13 -7.41 18.81 -8.42
CA TYR A 13 -7.63 17.82 -7.37
C TYR A 13 -7.90 16.45 -7.99
N CYS A 14 -7.26 15.42 -7.45
CA CYS A 14 -7.29 14.08 -8.03
C CYS A 14 -8.72 13.55 -8.09
N LEU A 15 -9.21 13.34 -9.31
CA LEU A 15 -10.54 12.77 -9.57
C LEU A 15 -10.71 11.39 -8.90
N GLY A 16 -9.62 10.63 -8.78
CA GLY A 16 -9.60 9.31 -8.15
C GLY A 16 -9.43 9.32 -6.63
N ALA A 17 -9.39 10.48 -5.97
CA ALA A 17 -9.02 10.56 -4.55
C ALA A 17 -9.96 9.78 -3.62
N SER A 18 -11.25 9.68 -3.94
CA SER A 18 -12.21 8.88 -3.16
C SER A 18 -11.98 7.37 -3.35
N LEU A 19 -11.72 6.95 -4.59
CA LEU A 19 -11.43 5.54 -4.89
C LEU A 19 -10.11 5.12 -4.24
N ALA A 20 -9.05 5.92 -4.40
CA ALA A 20 -7.74 5.64 -3.81
C ALA A 20 -7.80 5.53 -2.27
N ARG A 21 -8.64 6.35 -1.61
CA ARG A 21 -8.87 6.23 -0.17
C ARG A 21 -9.57 4.91 0.17
N MET A 22 -10.65 4.57 -0.52
CA MET A 22 -11.37 3.31 -0.30
C MET A 22 -10.47 2.09 -0.52
N GLU A 23 -9.70 2.08 -1.61
CA GLU A 23 -8.74 1.02 -1.90
C GLU A 23 -7.66 0.94 -0.83
N GLY A 24 -7.11 2.07 -0.40
CA GLY A 24 -6.10 2.13 0.66
C GLY A 24 -6.63 1.58 1.99
N GLU A 25 -7.84 1.97 2.39
CA GLU A 25 -8.50 1.47 3.61
C GLU A 25 -8.68 -0.06 3.56
N VAL A 26 -9.19 -0.58 2.44
CA VAL A 26 -9.41 -2.02 2.28
C VAL A 26 -8.09 -2.78 2.20
N ALA A 27 -7.14 -2.33 1.38
CA ALA A 27 -5.87 -3.01 1.14
C ALA A 27 -5.00 -3.04 2.40
N ILE A 28 -4.73 -1.87 2.99
CA ILE A 28 -3.88 -1.76 4.19
C ILE A 28 -4.56 -2.45 5.37
N GLY A 29 -5.85 -2.20 5.59
CA GLY A 29 -6.60 -2.84 6.66
C GLY A 29 -6.62 -4.37 6.53
N THR A 30 -6.74 -4.90 5.31
CA THR A 30 -6.71 -6.36 5.08
C THR A 30 -5.33 -6.94 5.31
N VAL A 31 -4.28 -6.29 4.82
CA VAL A 31 -2.89 -6.72 5.06
C VAL A 31 -2.60 -6.79 6.55
N LEU A 32 -2.92 -5.74 7.31
CA LEU A 32 -2.65 -5.71 8.76
C LEU A 32 -3.44 -6.77 9.54
N ARG A 33 -4.69 -7.05 9.14
CA ARG A 33 -5.51 -8.11 9.78
C ARG A 33 -5.05 -9.52 9.44
N ARG A 34 -4.63 -9.76 8.19
CA ARG A 34 -4.29 -11.11 7.68
C ARG A 34 -2.84 -11.49 7.95
N LEU A 35 -1.94 -10.50 7.97
CA LEU A 35 -0.49 -10.69 8.11
C LEU A 35 0.01 -9.95 9.37
N PRO A 36 -0.41 -10.35 10.58
CA PRO A 36 -0.09 -9.62 11.81
C PRO A 36 1.41 -9.61 12.15
N GLN A 37 2.19 -10.51 11.55
CA GLN A 37 3.65 -10.60 11.72
C GLN A 37 4.40 -10.15 10.45
N LEU A 38 3.78 -9.30 9.63
CA LEU A 38 4.44 -8.74 8.44
C LEU A 38 5.66 -7.91 8.85
N ALA A 39 6.82 -8.25 8.32
CA ALA A 39 8.07 -7.54 8.53
C ALA A 39 8.84 -7.42 7.23
N LEU A 40 9.77 -6.47 7.14
CA LEU A 40 10.71 -6.41 6.02
C LEU A 40 11.66 -7.62 6.10
N SER A 41 11.93 -8.25 4.96
CA SER A 41 12.92 -9.33 4.88
C SER A 41 14.34 -8.84 4.66
N VAL A 42 14.54 -7.51 4.61
CA VAL A 42 15.80 -6.81 4.38
C VAL A 42 15.90 -5.61 5.33
N ALA A 43 17.09 -5.07 5.52
CA ALA A 43 17.25 -3.84 6.29
C ALA A 43 16.56 -2.66 5.55
N PRO A 44 15.94 -1.69 6.26
CA PRO A 44 15.26 -0.56 5.60
C PRO A 44 16.14 0.24 4.62
N GLY A 45 17.45 0.34 4.90
CA GLY A 45 18.41 1.01 4.03
C GLY A 45 18.71 0.30 2.71
N GLU A 46 18.33 -0.97 2.59
CA GLU A 46 18.55 -1.80 1.40
C GLU A 46 17.34 -1.81 0.45
N LEU A 47 16.25 -1.12 0.82
CA LEU A 47 15.05 -1.05 -0.01
C LEU A 47 15.36 -0.37 -1.34
N PRO A 48 15.10 -1.03 -2.49
CA PRO A 48 15.27 -0.39 -3.78
C PRO A 48 14.17 0.67 -3.96
N TRP A 49 14.56 1.93 -4.13
CA TRP A 49 13.63 3.04 -4.38
C TRP A 49 13.59 3.37 -5.86
N ARG A 50 12.38 3.69 -6.34
CA ARG A 50 12.21 4.15 -7.73
C ARG A 50 13.00 5.44 -7.95
N PRO A 51 13.82 5.54 -9.01
CA PRO A 51 14.66 6.71 -9.25
C PRO A 51 13.87 7.92 -9.76
N THR A 52 12.72 7.70 -10.40
CA THR A 52 11.85 8.74 -10.98
C THR A 52 10.37 8.35 -10.87
N GLY A 53 9.47 9.33 -11.08
CA GLY A 53 8.02 9.14 -11.03
C GLY A 53 7.44 9.18 -9.60
N LEU A 54 6.33 8.46 -9.38
CA LEU A 54 5.72 8.39 -8.04
C LEU A 54 6.68 7.76 -7.03
N ARG A 55 6.94 8.46 -5.93
CA ARG A 55 7.82 7.98 -4.86
C ARG A 55 7.27 6.69 -4.27
N GLY A 56 8.12 5.67 -4.20
CA GLY A 56 7.81 4.39 -3.59
C GLY A 56 8.97 3.42 -3.75
N PRO A 57 8.99 2.32 -2.96
CA PRO A 57 9.90 1.23 -3.21
C PRO A 57 9.58 0.60 -4.57
N GLU A 58 10.60 0.23 -5.32
CA GLU A 58 10.46 -0.58 -6.53
C GLU A 58 10.02 -2.00 -6.18
N ARG A 59 10.52 -2.52 -5.06
CA ARG A 59 10.13 -3.79 -4.46
C ARG A 59 10.07 -3.63 -2.96
N LEU A 60 9.12 -4.31 -2.32
CA LEU A 60 9.00 -4.36 -0.86
C LEU A 60 9.17 -5.81 -0.39
N PRO A 61 10.41 -6.28 -0.17
CA PRO A 61 10.66 -7.63 0.33
C PRO A 61 10.13 -7.78 1.76
N VAL A 62 9.25 -8.75 1.97
CA VAL A 62 8.59 -8.97 3.26
C VAL A 62 8.60 -10.44 3.67
N THR A 63 8.57 -10.68 4.97
CA THR A 63 8.27 -11.97 5.58
C THR A 63 6.98 -11.90 6.36
N PHE A 64 6.24 -13.01 6.41
CA PHE A 64 5.07 -13.18 7.26
C PHE A 64 4.89 -14.66 7.56
N THR A 65 4.19 -14.98 8.65
CA THR A 65 3.81 -16.36 8.96
C THR A 65 2.68 -16.79 8.02
N PRO A 66 2.82 -17.92 7.29
CA PRO A 66 1.76 -18.42 6.43
C PRO A 66 0.46 -18.66 7.21
N GLY A 67 -0.65 -18.12 6.70
CA GLY A 67 -1.99 -18.38 7.18
C GLY A 67 -2.78 -19.27 6.22
N THR A 68 -4.00 -19.63 6.59
CA THR A 68 -4.93 -20.33 5.68
C THR A 68 -5.24 -19.45 4.46
N PRO A 69 -5.06 -19.96 3.23
CA PRO A 69 -5.40 -19.22 2.01
C PRO A 69 -6.89 -18.88 1.97
N LEU A 70 -7.22 -17.72 1.39
CA LEU A 70 -8.61 -17.40 1.08
C LEU A 70 -9.07 -18.26 -0.09
N ALA A 71 -10.30 -18.75 0.00
CA ALA A 71 -10.97 -19.33 -1.16
C ALA A 71 -10.98 -18.28 -2.28
N ALA A 72 -10.71 -18.72 -3.52
CA ALA A 72 -10.77 -17.84 -4.68
C ALA A 72 -12.17 -17.22 -4.76
N VAL A 73 -12.24 -15.92 -5.02
CA VAL A 73 -13.51 -15.26 -5.32
C VAL A 73 -13.95 -15.80 -6.69
N PRO A 74 -15.12 -16.45 -6.81
CA PRO A 74 -15.62 -16.88 -8.11
C PRO A 74 -15.89 -15.65 -8.98
N SER A 75 -15.54 -15.77 -10.27
CA SER A 75 -15.72 -14.74 -11.29
C SER A 75 -17.18 -14.35 -11.51
#